data_AF-A0A3D1XUB1-F1
#
_entry.id   AF-A0A3D1XUB1-F1
#
_cell.length_a   1.000
_cell.length_b   1.000
_cell.length_c   1.000
_cell.angle_alpha   90.00
_cell.angle_beta   90.00
_cell.angle_gamma   90.00
#
_symmetry.space_group_name_H-M   'P 1'
#
loop_
_entity.id
_entity.type
_entity.pdbx_description
1 polymer ?
#
loop_
_entity_poly.entity_id
_entity_poly.type
_entity_poly.pdbx_seq_one_letter_code
_entity_poly.pdbx_strand_id
1 'polypeptide(L)'
;MKNLAKNFIFILLIFLVISGVFTLFQQPFEKEKELSLTQLVEEINQGKIKKITVSGNELEIIYQDDSKAKSRKETEAALSESLINYGIDKTKLAKVAIETKEAGG
;
A
#
# COMPACT_ATOMS: atom_id res chain seq x y z
N MET A 1 33.35 9.33 -38.73
CA MET A 1 33.42 9.37 -37.25
C MET A 1 32.46 10.38 -36.60
N LYS A 2 32.31 11.62 -37.10
CA LYS A 2 31.37 12.62 -36.53
C LYS A 2 29.89 12.19 -36.49
N ASN A 3 29.40 11.49 -37.52
CA ASN A 3 28.00 11.04 -37.57
C ASN A 3 27.71 9.90 -36.59
N LEU A 4 28.68 9.01 -36.35
CA LEU A 4 28.55 7.95 -35.34
C LEU A 4 28.49 8.55 -33.93
N ALA A 5 29.34 9.53 -33.63
CA ALA A 5 29.29 10.25 -32.35
C ALA A 5 27.97 11.01 -32.18
N LYS A 6 27.48 11.72 -33.21
CA LYS A 6 26.21 12.45 -33.16
C LYS A 6 25.03 11.51 -32.91
N ASN A 7 24.97 10.37 -33.60
CA ASN A 7 23.91 9.38 -33.40
C ASN A 7 23.98 8.75 -32.01
N PHE A 8 25.19 8.48 -31.51
CA PHE A 8 25.39 7.95 -30.16
C PHE A 8 24.91 8.93 -29.08
N ILE A 9 25.26 10.22 -29.18
CA ILE A 9 24.75 11.26 -28.26
C ILE A 9 23.22 11.35 -28.33
N PHE A 10 22.64 11.26 -29.53
CA PHE A 10 21.20 11.36 -29.70
C PHE A 10 20.46 10.18 -29.06
N ILE A 11 20.96 8.95 -29.25
CA ILE A 11 20.43 7.74 -28.61
C ILE A 11 20.57 7.83 -27.09
N LEU A 12 21.71 8.31 -26.59
CA LEU A 12 21.94 8.51 -25.16
C LEU A 12 20.96 9.53 -24.56
N LEU A 13 20.68 10.62 -25.27
CA LEU A 13 19.70 11.64 -24.85
C LEU A 13 18.29 11.06 -24.78
N ILE A 14 17.86 10.30 -25.80
CA ILE A 14 16.57 9.61 -25.78
C ILE A 14 16.49 8.65 -24.60
N PHE A 15 17.54 7.87 -24.36
CA PHE A 15 17.59 6.93 -23.25
C PHE A 15 17.48 7.65 -21.90
N LEU A 16 18.16 8.78 -21.74
CA LEU A 16 18.12 9.59 -20.52
C LEU A 16 16.73 10.21 -20.28
N VAL A 17 16.06 10.67 -21.34
CA VAL A 17 14.68 11.16 -21.25
C VAL A 17 13.74 10.04 -20.82
N ILE A 18 13.85 8.85 -21.43
CA ILE A 18 13.04 7.68 -21.08
C ILE A 18 13.29 7.29 -19.61
N SER A 19 14.55 7.17 -19.19
CA SER A 19 14.90 6.89 -17.79
C SER A 19 14.35 7.93 -16.84
N GLY A 20 14.44 9.22 -17.18
CA GLY A 20 13.87 10.32 -16.39
C GLY A 20 12.36 10.19 -16.23
N VAL A 21 11.64 9.87 -17.31
CA VAL A 21 10.19 9.62 -17.25
C VAL A 21 9.87 8.41 -16.36
N PHE A 22 10.67 7.33 -16.42
CA PHE A 22 10.49 6.18 -15.53
C PHE A 22 10.63 6.55 -14.05
N THR A 23 11.53 7.48 -13.69
CA THR A 23 11.65 7.94 -12.30
C THR A 23 10.39 8.65 -11.78
N LEU A 24 9.61 9.29 -12.65
CA LEU A 24 8.36 9.96 -12.27
C LEU A 24 7.23 8.96 -11.96
N PHE A 25 7.30 7.74 -12.50
CA PHE A 25 6.33 6.67 -12.22
C PHE A 25 6.80 5.71 -11.13
N GLN A 26 8.07 5.80 -10.73
CA GLN A 26 8.61 5.00 -9.65
C GLN A 26 8.27 5.68 -8.32
N GLN A 27 7.11 5.34 -7.78
CA GLN A 27 6.75 5.73 -6.42
C GLN A 27 7.87 5.21 -5.49
N PRO A 28 8.42 6.05 -4.58
CA PRO A 28 9.45 5.59 -3.67
C PRO A 28 8.93 4.33 -2.98
N PHE A 29 9.75 3.27 -2.99
CA PHE A 29 9.56 2.10 -2.15
C PHE A 29 9.75 2.57 -0.69
N GLU A 30 8.86 3.42 -0.20
CA GLU A 30 8.68 3.59 1.22
C GLU A 30 8.39 2.19 1.73
N LYS A 31 9.24 1.72 2.65
CA LYS A 31 8.96 0.50 3.38
C LYS A 31 7.59 0.71 4.02
N GLU A 32 6.57 0.09 3.45
CA GLU A 32 5.21 0.17 3.97
C GLU A 32 5.28 -0.16 5.45
N LYS A 33 4.81 0.77 6.28
CA LYS A 33 4.86 0.64 7.73
C LYS A 33 4.12 -0.64 8.12
N GLU A 34 4.80 -1.58 8.75
CA GLU A 34 4.18 -2.79 9.27
C GLU A 34 3.55 -2.50 10.63
N LEU A 35 2.25 -2.75 10.76
CA LEU A 35 1.46 -2.55 11.97
C LEU A 35 1.11 -3.90 12.59
N SER A 36 1.17 -3.97 13.91
CA SER A 36 0.48 -5.03 14.64
C SER A 36 -1.04 -4.84 14.54
N LEU A 37 -1.80 -5.90 14.80
CA LEU A 37 -3.26 -5.84 14.77
C LEU A 37 -3.82 -4.87 15.83
N THR A 38 -3.17 -4.79 17.00
CA THR A 38 -3.51 -3.80 18.04
C THR A 38 -3.28 -2.37 17.57
N GLN A 39 -2.15 -2.09 16.91
CA GLN A 39 -1.88 -0.77 16.36
C GLN A 39 -2.89 -0.41 15.27
N LEU A 40 -3.24 -1.36 14.40
CA LEU A 40 -4.29 -1.15 13.40
C LEU A 40 -5.62 -0.74 14.06
N VAL A 41 -6.01 -1.40 15.15
CA VAL A 41 -7.23 -1.06 15.90
C VAL A 41 -7.17 0.35 16.49
N GLU A 42 -6.05 0.73 17.10
CA GLU A 42 -5.85 2.09 17.63
C GLU A 42 -5.99 3.15 16.52
N GLU A 43 -5.35 2.94 15.37
CA GLU A 43 -5.38 3.88 14.24
C GLU A 43 -6.78 3.96 13.60
N ILE A 44 -7.54 2.86 13.56
CA ILE A 44 -8.95 2.87 13.14
C ILE A 44 -9.80 3.66 14.13
N ASN A 45 -9.62 3.45 15.44
CA ASN A 45 -10.37 4.16 16.48
C ASN A 45 -10.08 5.68 16.43
N GLN A 46 -8.86 6.06 16.09
CA GLN A 46 -8.46 7.45 15.82
C GLN A 46 -9.03 8.01 14.51
N GLY A 47 -9.67 7.19 13.67
CA GLY A 47 -10.31 7.61 12.42
C GLY A 47 -9.33 7.87 11.28
N LYS A 48 -8.10 7.38 11.39
CA LYS A 48 -7.02 7.62 10.41
C LYS A 48 -7.02 6.64 9.25
N ILE A 49 -7.70 5.50 9.39
CA ILE A 49 -7.77 4.48 8.35
C ILE A 49 -8.96 4.77 7.43
N LYS A 50 -8.70 4.72 6.13
CA LYS A 50 -9.68 4.91 5.04
C LYS A 50 -10.14 3.57 4.48
N LYS A 51 -9.20 2.66 4.20
CA LYS A 51 -9.48 1.37 3.57
C LYS A 51 -8.54 0.27 4.06
N ILE A 52 -9.07 -0.95 4.14
CA ILE A 52 -8.32 -2.17 4.41
C ILE A 52 -8.65 -3.16 3.29
N THR A 53 -7.62 -3.66 2.62
CA THR A 53 -7.74 -4.72 1.61
C THR A 53 -7.18 -6.01 2.18
N VAL A 54 -8.00 -7.06 2.20
CA VAL A 54 -7.61 -8.38 2.69
C VAL A 54 -7.18 -9.25 1.51
N SER A 55 -5.96 -9.80 1.56
CA SER A 55 -5.41 -10.73 0.58
C SER A 55 -4.86 -11.96 1.30
N GLY A 56 -5.65 -13.03 1.39
CA GLY A 56 -5.31 -14.20 2.19
C GLY A 56 -5.17 -13.85 3.68
N ASN A 57 -3.92 -13.82 4.17
CA ASN A 57 -3.57 -13.42 5.53
C ASN A 57 -2.97 -12.00 5.63
N GLU A 58 -2.67 -11.36 4.51
CA GLU A 58 -2.11 -10.02 4.46
C GLU A 58 -3.21 -8.96 4.42
N LEU A 59 -2.92 -7.83 5.07
CA LEU A 59 -3.77 -6.65 5.10
C LEU A 59 -3.00 -5.48 4.49
N GLU A 60 -3.50 -4.93 3.39
CA GLU A 60 -3.03 -3.65 2.85
C GLU A 60 -3.92 -2.54 3.40
N ILE A 61 -3.32 -1.54 4.02
CA ILE A 61 -4.01 -0.49 4.75
C ILE A 61 -3.72 0.85 4.06
N ILE A 62 -4.77 1.61 3.80
CA ILE A 62 -4.71 2.94 3.23
C ILE A 62 -5.25 3.92 4.27
N TYR A 63 -4.43 4.91 4.61
CA TYR A 63 -4.78 5.99 5.51
C TYR A 63 -5.63 7.07 4.81
N GLN A 64 -6.23 7.98 5.57
CA GLN A 64 -6.98 9.12 5.04
C GLN A 64 -6.11 10.08 4.20
N ASP A 65 -4.80 10.12 4.45
CA ASP A 65 -3.81 10.91 3.70
C ASP A 65 -3.20 10.14 2.50
N ASP A 66 -3.80 9.00 2.15
CA ASP A 66 -3.36 8.07 1.10
C ASP A 66 -1.98 7.41 1.34
N SER A 67 -1.38 7.57 2.52
CA SER A 67 -0.22 6.78 2.93
C SER A 67 -0.60 5.30 3.12
N LYS A 68 0.39 4.42 3.00
CA LYS A 68 0.19 2.97 3.04
C LYS A 68 0.87 2.30 4.23
N ALA A 69 0.19 1.30 4.76
CA ALA A 69 0.73 0.37 5.75
C ALA A 69 0.35 -1.07 5.42
N LYS A 70 1.03 -2.00 6.07
CA LYS A 70 0.70 -3.42 6.03
C LYS A 70 0.44 -3.95 7.42
N SER A 71 -0.39 -4.96 7.50
CA SER A 71 -0.58 -5.76 8.71
C SER A 71 -0.92 -7.19 8.31
N ARG A 72 -1.14 -8.04 9.31
CA ARG A 72 -1.46 -9.45 9.10
C ARG A 72 -2.65 -9.82 9.97
N LYS A 73 -3.65 -10.48 9.37
CA LYS A 73 -4.74 -11.07 10.15
C LYS A 73 -4.28 -12.33 10.86
N GLU A 74 -5.05 -12.74 11.86
CA GLU A 74 -4.92 -14.07 12.44
C GLU A 74 -5.39 -15.12 11.43
N THR A 75 -4.66 -16.24 11.33
CA THR A 75 -4.89 -17.26 10.29
C THR A 75 -6.26 -17.91 10.39
N GLU A 76 -6.77 -18.10 11.62
CA GLU A 76 -7.96 -18.91 11.91
C GLU A 76 -9.20 -18.06 12.24
N ALA A 77 -9.06 -16.73 12.32
CA ALA A 77 -10.16 -15.83 12.67
C ALA A 77 -10.56 -14.93 11.50
N ALA A 78 -11.85 -14.61 11.42
CA ALA A 78 -12.32 -13.56 10.53
C ALA A 78 -11.76 -12.21 11.02
N LEU A 79 -11.27 -11.36 10.10
CA LEU A 79 -10.68 -10.07 10.46
C LEU A 79 -11.63 -9.22 11.33
N SER A 80 -12.92 -9.20 10.98
CA SER A 80 -13.94 -8.47 11.74
C SER A 80 -14.04 -8.93 13.19
N GLU A 81 -13.95 -10.24 13.43
CA GLU A 81 -13.99 -10.83 14.77
C GLU A 81 -12.75 -10.48 15.57
N SER A 82 -11.56 -10.60 14.96
CA SER A 82 -10.31 -10.17 15.59
C SER A 82 -10.39 -8.70 15.99
N LEU A 83 -10.76 -7.79 15.07
CA LEU A 83 -10.85 -6.36 15.38
C LEU A 83 -11.80 -6.07 16.56
N ILE A 84 -12.94 -6.79 16.64
CA ILE A 84 -13.85 -6.69 17.79
C ILE A 84 -13.18 -7.13 19.08
N ASN A 85 -12.47 -8.26 19.08
CA ASN A 85 -11.77 -8.79 20.25
C ASN A 85 -10.67 -7.85 20.76
N TYR A 86 -10.04 -7.09 19.86
CA TYR A 86 -9.03 -6.08 20.21
C TYR A 86 -9.63 -4.71 20.61
N GLY A 87 -10.96 -4.57 20.70
CA GLY A 87 -11.60 -3.36 21.23
C GLY A 87 -11.84 -2.26 20.20
N ILE A 88 -12.10 -2.62 18.94
CA ILE A 88 -12.48 -1.66 17.89
C ILE A 88 -13.81 -0.96 18.24
N ASP A 89 -13.87 0.34 18.02
CA ASP A 89 -15.13 1.10 18.02
C ASP A 89 -15.90 0.79 16.73
N LYS A 90 -17.07 0.15 16.87
CA LYS A 90 -17.93 -0.24 15.74
C LYS A 90 -18.35 0.95 14.88
N THR A 91 -18.50 2.14 15.46
CA THR A 91 -18.87 3.36 14.72
C THR A 91 -17.73 3.87 13.85
N LYS A 92 -16.49 3.62 14.27
CA LYS A 92 -15.28 3.95 13.51
C LYS A 92 -15.04 2.92 12.43
N LEU A 93 -15.20 1.63 12.75
CA LEU A 93 -15.07 0.54 11.79
C LEU A 93 -16.03 0.70 10.61
N ALA A 94 -17.26 1.14 10.85
CA ALA A 94 -18.25 1.39 9.80
C ALA A 94 -17.82 2.46 8.77
N LYS A 95 -16.83 3.30 9.09
CA LYS A 95 -16.28 4.31 8.18
C LYS A 95 -15.09 3.80 7.35
N VAL A 96 -14.58 2.61 7.66
CA VAL A 96 -13.47 1.99 6.96
C VAL A 96 -14.02 1.11 5.85
N ALA A 97 -13.56 1.33 4.62
CA ALA A 97 -13.88 0.44 3.50
C ALA A 97 -13.07 -0.87 3.66
N ILE A 98 -13.75 -1.99 3.83
CA ILE A 98 -13.09 -3.31 3.89
C ILE A 98 -13.39 -4.05 2.59
N GLU A 99 -12.35 -4.38 1.84
CA GLU A 99 -12.45 -5.16 0.61
C GLU A 99 -11.65 -6.45 0.73
N THR A 100 -12.20 -7.54 0.20
CA THR A 100 -11.49 -8.81 0.11
C THR A 100 -11.11 -9.04 -1.34
N LYS A 101 -9.81 -9.22 -1.60
CA LYS A 101 -9.33 -9.73 -2.89
C LYS A 101 -9.11 -11.23 -2.74
N GLU A 102 -9.67 -12.00 -3.66
CA GLU A 102 -9.25 -13.39 -3.79
C GLU A 102 -7.76 -13.39 -4.11
N ALA A 103 -6.97 -14.12 -3.32
CA ALA A 103 -5.60 -14.41 -3.69
C ALA A 103 -5.68 -15.16 -5.03
N GLY A 104 -5.29 -14.50 -6.12
CA GLY A 104 -5.44 -15.04 -7.46
C GLY A 104 -4.87 -16.45 -7.54
N GLY A 105 -5.68 -17.39 -8.02
CA GLY A 105 -5.24 -18.70 -8.48
C GLY A 105 -4.57 -18.63 -9.84
#